data_AF-A0AA42YEP9-F1
#
_entry.id   AF-A0AA42YEP9-F1
#
_cell.length_a   1.000
_cell.length_b   1.000
_cell.length_c   1.000
_cell.angle_alpha   90.00
_cell.angle_beta   90.00
_cell.angle_gamma   90.00
#
_symmetry.space_group_name_H-M   'P 1'
#
loop_
_entity.id
_entity.type
_entity.pdbx_description
1 polymer ?
#
loop_
_entity_poly.entity_id
_entity_poly.type
_entity_poly.pdbx_seq_one_letter_code
_entity_poly.pdbx_strand_id
1 'polypeptide(L)'
;MGVRSPSPGRLVWLLLLAPGAAAADEACVLCHPAERVLAAESIHASEGVGCTGCHGGDPASRDVAAAHRGGFQSLADRTGVPKSCAACHADLEQMRPYNLPVDQYAMYQTSQHGLSVAGGDERAAVCTDCHGVHDIRAPDHPRSPANPANLGATCGRCHGDRSLMERYGHDHELVERYESSVHGRAVAAGNVAAPTCVNCHGVHGATPPGVGDVGKVCGTCHVQARVAFLAGPHGTGLAAANLPECESCHSNHAIHPLDDADLGSLCAECHEGDSEAVQVGLKVRALIGAASEELDRAELLTLEAEKVPLDVEDHLARLGEARTYVTEAQTIVHAVSVEPVEEVTRRARSIGQEIQHELYSELDRTNAHIGLAIFWFYVLMTLVILFGYRRRLGRASGRR
;
A
#
# COMPACT_ATOMS: atom_id res chain seq x y z
N MET A 1 13.01 9.58 -52.64
CA MET A 1 12.18 8.60 -53.37
C MET A 1 11.34 7.88 -52.32
N GLY A 2 10.02 7.91 -52.24
CA GLY A 2 8.97 8.57 -53.01
C GLY A 2 7.74 8.71 -52.10
N VAL A 3 7.12 9.88 -52.15
CA VAL A 3 5.93 10.24 -51.37
C VAL A 3 4.70 9.62 -52.04
N ARG A 4 3.92 8.82 -51.30
CA ARG A 4 2.58 8.38 -51.72
C ARG A 4 1.54 9.27 -51.03
N SER A 5 0.78 9.98 -51.86
CA SER A 5 -0.38 10.81 -51.54
C SER A 5 -1.55 9.99 -50.96
N PRO A 6 -2.35 10.53 -50.02
CA PRO A 6 -3.58 9.88 -49.56
C PRO A 6 -4.75 10.18 -50.50
N SER A 7 -5.60 9.17 -50.71
CA SER A 7 -6.87 9.23 -51.46
C SER A 7 -7.98 9.94 -50.67
N PRO A 8 -9.03 10.46 -51.33
CA PRO A 8 -10.03 11.30 -50.68
C PRO A 8 -11.13 10.48 -49.99
N GLY A 9 -11.43 10.88 -48.75
CA GLY A 9 -12.79 11.00 -48.20
C GLY A 9 -13.72 9.79 -48.27
N ARG A 10 -13.66 8.92 -47.26
CA ARG A 10 -14.86 8.27 -46.73
C ARG A 10 -15.23 8.98 -45.43
N LEU A 11 -16.25 9.82 -45.48
CA LEU A 11 -16.93 10.33 -44.30
C LEU A 11 -17.53 9.13 -43.54
N VAL A 12 -16.77 8.65 -42.56
CA VAL A 12 -17.31 7.76 -41.52
C VAL A 12 -18.16 8.67 -40.64
N TRP A 13 -19.48 8.50 -40.73
CA TRP A 13 -20.39 9.00 -39.72
C TRP A 13 -20.06 8.28 -38.41
N LEU A 14 -19.28 8.95 -37.55
CA LEU A 14 -19.22 8.64 -36.13
C LEU A 14 -20.60 8.95 -35.56
N LEU A 15 -21.49 7.96 -35.60
CA LEU A 15 -22.62 7.88 -34.70
C LEU A 15 -22.03 7.80 -33.29
N LEU A 16 -21.97 8.96 -32.64
CA LEU A 16 -21.88 9.06 -31.19
C LEU A 16 -23.14 8.40 -30.62
N LEU A 17 -23.10 7.08 -30.45
CA LEU A 17 -24.02 6.40 -29.55
C LEU A 17 -23.71 6.92 -28.15
N ALA A 18 -24.63 7.70 -27.61
CA ALA A 18 -24.57 8.11 -26.22
C ALA A 18 -24.55 6.84 -25.35
N PRO A 19 -23.54 6.67 -24.47
CA PRO A 19 -23.55 5.55 -23.54
C PRO A 19 -24.69 5.78 -22.55
N GLY A 20 -25.70 4.91 -22.56
CA GLY A 20 -26.86 4.99 -21.65
C GLY A 20 -28.23 4.63 -22.23
N ALA A 21 -28.34 4.20 -23.49
CA ALA A 21 -29.64 3.96 -24.13
C ALA A 21 -30.44 2.78 -23.55
N ALA A 22 -29.80 1.65 -23.21
CA ALA A 22 -30.55 0.41 -23.00
C ALA A 22 -31.47 0.39 -21.77
N ALA A 23 -31.06 0.96 -20.63
CA ALA A 23 -31.92 1.06 -19.45
C ALA A 23 -32.93 2.22 -19.56
N ALA A 24 -32.61 3.26 -20.33
CA ALA A 24 -33.47 4.44 -20.49
C ALA A 24 -34.67 4.19 -21.42
N ASP A 25 -34.59 3.18 -22.29
CA ASP A 25 -35.60 2.87 -23.30
C ASP A 25 -36.70 1.91 -22.81
N GLU A 26 -36.56 1.31 -21.63
CA GLU A 26 -37.58 0.42 -21.06
C GLU A 26 -38.67 1.20 -20.29
N ALA A 27 -39.94 0.80 -20.45
CA ALA A 27 -41.08 1.36 -19.74
C ALA A 27 -41.00 1.20 -18.21
N CYS A 28 -40.13 0.29 -17.73
CA CYS A 28 -39.80 0.07 -16.32
C CYS A 28 -39.52 1.39 -15.57
N VAL A 29 -38.75 2.29 -16.21
CA VAL A 29 -38.29 3.55 -15.57
C VAL A 29 -39.40 4.58 -15.36
N LEU A 30 -40.57 4.39 -15.98
CA LEU A 30 -41.74 5.25 -15.76
C LEU A 30 -42.35 5.01 -14.38
N CYS A 31 -42.28 3.78 -13.88
CA CYS A 31 -42.77 3.38 -12.57
C CYS A 31 -41.65 3.31 -11.52
N HIS A 32 -40.40 3.08 -11.94
CA HIS A 32 -39.20 2.97 -11.10
C HIS A 32 -38.21 4.13 -11.33
N PRO A 33 -38.59 5.39 -11.03
CA PRO A 33 -37.76 6.55 -11.36
C PRO A 33 -36.51 6.68 -10.48
N ALA A 34 -36.52 6.12 -9.27
CA ALA A 34 -35.35 6.12 -8.40
C ALA A 34 -34.27 5.16 -8.95
N GLU A 35 -34.70 3.97 -9.36
CA GLU A 35 -33.85 2.95 -9.95
C GLU A 35 -33.24 3.43 -11.27
N ARG A 36 -33.99 4.20 -12.07
CA ARG A 36 -33.47 4.84 -13.29
C ARG A 36 -32.20 5.65 -13.04
N VAL A 37 -32.17 6.44 -11.96
CA VAL A 37 -31.04 7.31 -11.65
C VAL A 37 -29.82 6.48 -11.26
N LEU A 38 -30.03 5.43 -10.47
CA LEU A 38 -28.96 4.50 -10.06
C LEU A 38 -28.43 3.70 -11.25
N ALA A 39 -29.33 3.15 -12.07
CA ALA A 39 -29.01 2.38 -13.28
C ALA A 39 -28.16 3.18 -14.27
N ALA A 40 -28.38 4.48 -14.39
CA ALA A 40 -27.57 5.34 -15.26
C ALA A 40 -26.08 5.40 -14.85
N GLU A 41 -25.74 5.07 -13.60
CA GLU A 41 -24.36 5.01 -13.12
C GLU A 41 -23.75 3.61 -13.21
N SER A 42 -24.53 2.61 -13.62
CA SER A 42 -24.08 1.23 -13.72
C SER A 42 -23.31 0.96 -15.00
N ILE A 43 -22.23 0.18 -14.90
CA ILE A 43 -21.49 -0.34 -16.05
C ILE A 43 -22.39 -1.22 -16.93
N HIS A 44 -23.37 -1.92 -16.32
CA HIS A 44 -24.33 -2.72 -17.07
C HIS A 44 -25.15 -1.86 -18.03
N ALA A 45 -25.57 -0.67 -17.63
CA ALA A 45 -26.33 0.23 -18.49
C ALA A 45 -25.47 0.80 -19.64
N SER A 46 -24.17 1.03 -19.41
CA SER A 46 -23.25 1.46 -20.49
C SER A 46 -23.02 0.36 -21.52
N GLU A 47 -23.00 -0.90 -21.08
CA GLU A 47 -22.84 -2.08 -21.95
C GLU A 47 -24.16 -2.60 -22.53
N GLY A 48 -25.26 -1.87 -22.35
CA GLY A 48 -26.54 -2.18 -23.00
C GLY A 48 -27.41 -3.19 -22.27
N VAL A 49 -27.13 -3.50 -21.01
CA VAL A 49 -27.96 -4.37 -20.16
C VAL A 49 -29.04 -3.53 -19.49
N GLY A 50 -30.29 -3.67 -19.97
CA GLY A 50 -31.49 -3.03 -19.42
C GLY A 50 -32.05 -3.74 -18.18
N CYS A 51 -33.15 -3.21 -17.62
CA CYS A 51 -33.74 -3.75 -16.39
C CYS A 51 -34.19 -5.20 -16.58
N THR A 52 -34.77 -5.50 -17.74
CA THR A 52 -35.20 -6.87 -18.09
C THR A 52 -34.05 -7.86 -18.30
N GLY A 53 -32.82 -7.38 -18.48
CA GLY A 53 -31.63 -8.23 -18.55
C GLY A 53 -31.32 -8.96 -17.23
N CYS A 54 -31.64 -8.34 -16.09
CA CYS A 54 -31.48 -8.96 -14.77
C CYS A 54 -32.81 -9.47 -14.21
N HIS A 55 -33.89 -8.69 -14.40
CA HIS A 55 -35.18 -8.97 -13.80
C HIS A 55 -36.13 -9.78 -14.71
N GLY A 56 -35.86 -9.95 -16.00
CA GLY A 56 -36.88 -10.42 -16.95
C GLY A 56 -38.06 -9.45 -17.05
N GLY A 57 -39.20 -9.90 -17.54
CA GLY A 57 -40.37 -9.02 -17.71
C GLY A 57 -40.62 -8.57 -19.15
N ASP A 58 -41.60 -7.70 -19.33
CA ASP A 58 -41.88 -7.02 -20.60
C ASP A 58 -41.40 -5.56 -20.55
N PRO A 59 -40.32 -5.21 -21.27
CA PRO A 59 -39.73 -3.87 -21.22
C PRO A 59 -40.61 -2.81 -21.88
N ALA A 60 -41.64 -3.17 -22.66
CA ALA A 60 -42.50 -2.21 -23.35
C ALA A 60 -43.81 -1.94 -22.60
N SER A 61 -44.16 -2.77 -21.63
CA SER A 61 -45.44 -2.66 -20.92
C SER A 61 -45.44 -1.49 -19.94
N ARG A 62 -46.50 -0.68 -20.01
CA ARG A 62 -46.81 0.38 -19.02
C ARG A 62 -47.83 -0.06 -17.98
N ASP A 63 -48.35 -1.27 -18.11
CA ASP A 63 -49.18 -1.92 -17.10
C ASP A 63 -48.29 -2.73 -16.17
N VAL A 64 -48.44 -2.52 -14.85
CA VAL A 64 -47.59 -3.14 -13.82
C VAL A 64 -47.69 -4.67 -13.86
N ALA A 65 -48.89 -5.21 -14.04
CA ALA A 65 -49.08 -6.67 -14.04
C ALA A 65 -48.56 -7.31 -15.33
N ALA A 66 -48.64 -6.63 -16.47
CA ALA A 66 -48.06 -7.10 -17.73
C ALA A 66 -46.53 -6.93 -17.77
N ALA A 67 -45.97 -5.85 -17.20
CA ALA A 67 -44.53 -5.63 -17.14
C ALA A 67 -43.82 -6.72 -16.31
N HIS A 68 -44.45 -7.21 -15.25
CA HIS A 68 -43.91 -8.26 -14.39
C HIS A 68 -44.33 -9.69 -14.78
N ARG A 69 -44.76 -9.91 -16.03
CA ARG A 69 -45.02 -11.26 -16.59
C ARG A 69 -43.83 -11.76 -17.41
N GLY A 70 -43.77 -13.06 -17.70
CA GLY A 70 -42.75 -13.60 -18.61
C GLY A 70 -41.38 -13.80 -17.96
N GLY A 71 -41.35 -14.51 -16.82
CA GLY A 71 -40.10 -14.86 -16.15
C GLY A 71 -39.51 -13.75 -15.27
N PHE A 72 -40.33 -12.77 -14.87
CA PHE A 72 -39.91 -11.71 -13.96
C PHE A 72 -39.39 -12.27 -12.64
N GLN A 73 -38.25 -11.76 -12.19
CA GLN A 73 -37.59 -12.10 -10.94
C GLN A 73 -37.44 -10.84 -10.10
N SER A 74 -38.02 -10.85 -8.89
CA SER A 74 -37.86 -9.72 -7.97
C SER A 74 -36.46 -9.66 -7.35
N LEU A 75 -35.73 -10.79 -7.34
CA LEU A 75 -34.47 -10.98 -6.62
C LEU A 75 -34.56 -10.56 -5.14
N ALA A 76 -35.77 -10.60 -4.56
CA ALA A 76 -36.01 -10.28 -3.16
C ALA A 76 -35.42 -11.34 -2.22
N ASP A 77 -35.42 -12.60 -2.66
CA ASP A 77 -34.66 -13.67 -2.03
C ASP A 77 -33.19 -13.50 -2.39
N ARG A 78 -32.41 -13.08 -1.37
CA ARG A 78 -30.97 -12.82 -1.50
C ARG A 78 -30.20 -14.08 -1.90
N THR A 79 -30.67 -15.27 -1.53
CA THR A 79 -29.97 -16.52 -1.86
C THR A 79 -29.96 -16.83 -3.35
N GLY A 80 -30.91 -16.26 -4.11
CA GLY A 80 -30.97 -16.36 -5.57
C GLY A 80 -30.03 -15.41 -6.32
N VAL A 81 -29.58 -14.32 -5.69
CA VAL A 81 -28.79 -13.26 -6.33
C VAL A 81 -27.50 -13.80 -6.98
N PRO A 82 -26.68 -14.63 -6.32
CA PRO A 82 -25.45 -15.14 -6.95
C PRO A 82 -25.69 -15.91 -8.26
N LYS A 83 -26.79 -16.68 -8.34
CA LYS A 83 -27.15 -17.42 -9.56
C LYS A 83 -27.60 -16.50 -10.68
N SER A 84 -28.30 -15.41 -10.36
CA SER A 84 -28.70 -14.40 -11.34
C SER A 84 -27.47 -13.75 -11.98
N CYS A 85 -26.48 -13.36 -11.17
CA CYS A 85 -25.22 -12.82 -11.70
C CYS A 85 -24.47 -13.87 -12.56
N ALA A 86 -24.43 -15.12 -12.09
CA ALA A 86 -23.73 -16.22 -12.78
C ALA A 86 -24.34 -16.57 -14.14
N ALA A 87 -25.61 -16.26 -14.40
CA ALA A 87 -26.25 -16.51 -15.70
C ALA A 87 -25.51 -15.85 -16.88
N CYS A 88 -24.80 -14.74 -16.61
CA CYS A 88 -23.90 -14.09 -17.56
C CYS A 88 -22.43 -14.19 -17.12
N HIS A 89 -22.12 -13.94 -15.85
CA HIS A 89 -20.74 -13.85 -15.36
C HIS A 89 -20.03 -15.19 -15.17
N ALA A 90 -20.71 -16.33 -15.36
CA ALA A 90 -20.09 -17.66 -15.45
C ALA A 90 -20.02 -18.19 -16.89
N ASP A 91 -20.43 -17.40 -17.88
CA ASP A 91 -20.45 -17.76 -19.30
C ASP A 91 -19.23 -17.16 -20.02
N LEU A 92 -18.36 -18.04 -20.52
CA LEU A 92 -17.14 -17.64 -21.22
C LEU A 92 -17.43 -16.87 -22.52
N GLU A 93 -18.44 -17.25 -23.27
CA GLU A 93 -18.76 -16.60 -24.54
C GLU A 93 -19.27 -15.17 -24.30
N GLN A 94 -20.09 -14.97 -23.27
CA GLN A 94 -20.61 -13.66 -22.89
C GLN A 94 -19.53 -12.75 -22.28
N MET A 95 -18.62 -13.29 -21.47
CA MET A 95 -17.63 -12.48 -20.73
C MET A 95 -16.31 -12.26 -21.48
N ARG A 96 -16.00 -13.06 -22.51
CA ARG A 96 -14.78 -12.92 -23.32
C ARG A 96 -14.57 -11.51 -23.91
N PRO A 97 -15.60 -10.81 -24.46
CA PRO A 97 -15.42 -9.46 -24.99
C PRO A 97 -14.94 -8.44 -23.96
N TYR A 98 -15.27 -8.66 -22.68
CA TYR A 98 -14.91 -7.79 -21.56
C TYR A 98 -13.63 -8.22 -20.85
N ASN A 99 -13.03 -9.34 -21.27
CA ASN A 99 -11.88 -9.95 -20.61
C ASN A 99 -12.10 -10.19 -19.10
N LEU A 100 -13.34 -10.58 -18.73
CA LEU A 100 -13.70 -10.85 -17.34
C LEU A 100 -13.55 -12.35 -17.00
N PRO A 101 -13.05 -12.69 -15.81
CA PRO A 101 -12.95 -14.07 -15.36
C PRO A 101 -14.35 -14.65 -15.08
N VAL A 102 -14.55 -15.92 -15.42
CA VAL A 102 -15.85 -16.62 -15.33
C VAL A 102 -15.94 -17.66 -14.21
N ASP A 103 -14.85 -17.86 -13.49
CA ASP A 103 -14.75 -18.76 -12.35
C ASP A 103 -15.16 -18.11 -11.02
N GLN A 104 -15.48 -16.82 -11.01
CA GLN A 104 -15.77 -16.06 -9.78
C GLN A 104 -17.00 -16.60 -9.03
N TYR A 105 -18.03 -17.06 -9.75
CA TYR A 105 -19.18 -17.73 -9.11
C TYR A 105 -18.79 -19.05 -8.46
N ALA A 106 -17.96 -19.86 -9.14
CA ALA A 106 -17.47 -21.12 -8.58
C ALA A 106 -16.59 -20.86 -7.34
N MET A 107 -15.73 -19.84 -7.36
CA MET A 107 -14.96 -19.42 -6.19
C MET A 107 -15.88 -18.97 -5.05
N TYR A 108 -16.90 -18.17 -5.34
CA TYR A 108 -17.90 -17.73 -4.36
C TYR A 108 -18.58 -18.91 -3.67
N GLN A 109 -18.94 -19.96 -4.41
CA GLN A 109 -19.53 -21.16 -3.82
C GLN A 109 -18.61 -21.88 -2.82
N THR A 110 -17.29 -21.65 -2.88
CA THR A 110 -16.33 -22.20 -1.92
C THR A 110 -16.05 -21.28 -0.72
N SER A 111 -16.47 -20.01 -0.80
CA SER A 111 -16.32 -19.03 0.29
C SER A 111 -17.27 -19.32 1.46
N GLN A 112 -16.92 -18.85 2.66
CA GLN A 112 -17.82 -18.99 3.82
C GLN A 112 -19.16 -18.27 3.61
N HIS A 113 -19.18 -17.14 2.90
CA HIS A 113 -20.40 -16.45 2.51
C HIS A 113 -21.28 -17.31 1.58
N GLY A 114 -20.68 -17.89 0.54
CA GLY A 114 -21.39 -18.77 -0.40
C GLY A 114 -21.92 -20.04 0.24
N LEU A 115 -21.16 -20.64 1.17
CA LEU A 115 -21.62 -21.79 1.96
C LEU A 115 -22.81 -21.44 2.85
N SER A 116 -22.78 -20.29 3.53
CA SER A 116 -23.91 -19.81 4.36
C SER A 116 -25.15 -19.53 3.50
N VAL A 117 -24.98 -18.91 2.32
CA VAL A 117 -26.08 -18.69 1.38
C VAL A 117 -26.65 -19.99 0.84
N ALA A 118 -25.81 -20.98 0.53
CA ALA A 118 -26.26 -22.31 0.13
C ALA A 118 -27.03 -23.05 1.25
N GLY A 119 -26.73 -22.73 2.51
CA GLY A 119 -27.49 -23.15 3.69
C GLY A 119 -28.79 -22.39 3.93
N GLY A 120 -29.13 -21.39 3.10
CA GLY A 120 -30.36 -20.60 3.20
C GLY A 120 -30.25 -19.34 4.07
N ASP A 121 -29.04 -18.91 4.46
CA ASP A 121 -28.87 -17.71 5.27
C ASP A 121 -28.87 -16.44 4.40
N GLU A 122 -30.00 -15.75 4.37
CA GLU A 122 -30.19 -14.49 3.62
C GLU A 122 -29.33 -13.32 4.14
N ARG A 123 -28.78 -13.43 5.35
CA ARG A 123 -27.93 -12.37 5.93
C ARG A 123 -26.48 -12.45 5.49
N ALA A 124 -26.05 -13.60 4.96
CA ALA A 124 -24.72 -13.74 4.41
C ALA A 124 -24.54 -12.82 3.18
N ALA A 125 -23.31 -12.37 2.96
CA ALA A 125 -23.01 -11.47 1.88
C ALA A 125 -23.13 -12.17 0.51
N VAL A 126 -23.75 -11.49 -0.45
CA VAL A 126 -23.89 -11.89 -1.85
C VAL A 126 -23.21 -10.87 -2.76
N CYS A 127 -23.17 -11.13 -4.07
CA CYS A 127 -22.47 -10.29 -5.05
C CYS A 127 -22.80 -8.79 -4.92
N THR A 128 -24.07 -8.47 -4.67
CA THR A 128 -24.54 -7.08 -4.59
C THR A 128 -24.06 -6.33 -3.35
N ASP A 129 -23.64 -7.02 -2.29
CA ASP A 129 -23.10 -6.35 -1.09
C ASP A 129 -21.69 -5.80 -1.32
N CYS A 130 -20.97 -6.27 -2.33
CA CYS A 130 -19.66 -5.71 -2.71
C CYS A 130 -19.72 -4.90 -4.01
N HIS A 131 -20.64 -5.23 -4.93
CA HIS A 131 -20.69 -4.59 -6.24
C HIS A 131 -21.77 -3.50 -6.38
N GLY A 132 -22.76 -3.45 -5.49
CA GLY A 132 -23.97 -2.63 -5.66
C GLY A 132 -25.11 -3.41 -6.31
N VAL A 133 -26.26 -2.77 -6.48
CA VAL A 133 -27.48 -3.42 -7.01
C VAL A 133 -27.87 -2.81 -8.35
N HIS A 134 -28.34 -1.57 -8.35
CA HIS A 134 -28.70 -0.85 -9.57
C HIS A 134 -27.60 0.12 -10.01
N ASP A 135 -26.59 0.38 -9.18
CA ASP A 135 -25.48 1.27 -9.44
C ASP A 135 -24.15 0.50 -9.48
N ILE A 136 -24.15 -0.66 -10.14
CA ILE A 136 -22.98 -1.54 -10.22
C ILE A 136 -21.87 -0.86 -11.00
N ARG A 137 -20.80 -0.49 -10.30
CA ARG A 137 -19.64 0.20 -10.90
C ARG A 137 -18.45 -0.74 -11.01
N ALA A 138 -17.61 -0.50 -12.00
CA ALA A 138 -16.34 -1.21 -12.14
C ALA A 138 -15.49 -1.06 -10.85
N PRO A 139 -14.72 -2.07 -10.43
CA PRO A 139 -13.95 -2.02 -9.18
C PRO A 139 -12.93 -0.87 -9.12
N ASP A 140 -12.39 -0.42 -10.25
CA ASP A 140 -11.47 0.71 -10.33
C ASP A 140 -12.16 2.09 -10.20
N HIS A 141 -13.49 2.13 -10.29
CA HIS A 141 -14.24 3.38 -10.15
C HIS A 141 -14.21 3.88 -8.69
N PRO A 142 -13.91 5.16 -8.41
CA PRO A 142 -13.73 5.66 -7.04
C PRO A 142 -14.94 5.51 -6.11
N ARG A 143 -16.16 5.51 -6.68
CA ARG A 143 -17.42 5.28 -5.93
C ARG A 143 -17.84 3.81 -5.82
N SER A 144 -17.09 2.87 -6.41
CA SER A 144 -17.43 1.45 -6.33
C SER A 144 -17.16 0.91 -4.92
N PRO A 145 -18.09 0.19 -4.28
CA PRO A 145 -17.80 -0.44 -2.98
C PRO A 145 -16.68 -1.49 -3.09
N ALA A 146 -16.46 -2.06 -4.28
CA ALA A 146 -15.36 -2.99 -4.55
C ALA A 146 -14.01 -2.30 -4.81
N ASN A 147 -13.94 -0.97 -4.79
CA ASN A 147 -12.68 -0.25 -4.96
C ASN A 147 -11.76 -0.46 -3.75
N PRO A 148 -10.44 -0.66 -3.93
CA PRO A 148 -9.50 -0.87 -2.82
C PRO A 148 -9.58 0.19 -1.72
N ALA A 149 -9.82 1.46 -2.07
CA ALA A 149 -9.98 2.54 -1.10
C ALA A 149 -11.25 2.43 -0.24
N ASN A 150 -12.27 1.71 -0.73
CA ASN A 150 -13.58 1.58 -0.09
C ASN A 150 -13.76 0.23 0.60
N LEU A 151 -12.90 -0.78 0.36
CA LEU A 151 -13.08 -2.15 0.86
C LEU A 151 -13.17 -2.21 2.39
N GLY A 152 -12.40 -1.39 3.11
CA GLY A 152 -12.50 -1.32 4.58
C GLY A 152 -13.93 -0.97 5.04
N ALA A 153 -14.53 0.05 4.44
CA ALA A 153 -15.91 0.44 4.72
C ALA A 153 -16.91 -0.62 4.23
N THR A 154 -16.70 -1.19 3.04
CA THR A 154 -17.59 -2.19 2.44
C THR A 154 -17.70 -3.45 3.30
N CYS A 155 -16.56 -4.00 3.72
CA CYS A 155 -16.50 -5.14 4.64
C CYS A 155 -17.01 -4.74 6.03
N GLY A 156 -16.67 -3.53 6.49
CA GLY A 156 -17.03 -2.99 7.79
C GLY A 156 -18.52 -2.85 8.05
N ARG A 157 -19.35 -2.71 7.01
CA ARG A 157 -20.81 -2.70 7.14
C ARG A 157 -21.37 -3.93 7.85
N CYS A 158 -20.75 -5.09 7.65
CA CYS A 158 -21.14 -6.33 8.31
C CYS A 158 -20.13 -6.74 9.37
N HIS A 159 -18.83 -6.70 9.06
CA HIS A 159 -17.78 -7.16 9.98
C HIS A 159 -17.48 -6.19 11.14
N GLY A 160 -17.95 -4.95 11.07
CA GLY A 160 -17.95 -4.00 12.18
C GLY A 160 -19.30 -3.96 12.93
N ASP A 161 -20.32 -4.68 12.45
CA ASP A 161 -21.61 -4.75 13.13
C ASP A 161 -21.57 -5.79 14.25
N ARG A 162 -21.53 -5.30 15.49
CA ARG A 162 -21.54 -6.14 16.70
C ARG A 162 -22.68 -7.15 16.71
N SER A 163 -23.90 -6.70 16.44
CA SER A 163 -25.11 -7.53 16.57
C SER A 163 -25.15 -8.66 15.54
N LEU A 164 -24.57 -8.43 14.36
CA LEU A 164 -24.46 -9.41 13.30
C LEU A 164 -23.32 -10.38 13.59
N MET A 165 -22.10 -9.87 13.88
CA MET A 165 -20.92 -10.72 14.10
C MET A 165 -21.03 -11.58 15.36
N GLU A 166 -21.57 -11.06 16.47
CA GLU A 166 -21.84 -11.87 17.67
C GLU A 166 -22.75 -13.07 17.36
N ARG A 167 -23.71 -12.89 16.46
CA ARG A 167 -24.64 -13.95 16.03
C ARG A 167 -23.92 -15.07 15.26
N TYR A 168 -22.84 -14.74 14.55
CA TYR A 168 -21.96 -15.69 13.89
C TYR A 168 -20.80 -16.16 14.78
N GLY A 169 -20.69 -15.66 16.01
CA GLY A 169 -19.55 -15.97 16.90
C GLY A 169 -18.22 -15.41 16.38
N HIS A 170 -18.28 -14.29 15.66
CA HIS A 170 -17.11 -13.62 15.09
C HIS A 170 -16.79 -12.33 15.82
N ASP A 171 -15.52 -11.96 15.74
CA ASP A 171 -14.98 -10.72 16.27
C ASP A 171 -15.49 -9.52 15.46
N HIS A 172 -16.03 -8.50 16.14
CA HIS A 172 -16.56 -7.29 15.51
C HIS A 172 -15.60 -6.10 15.60
N GLU A 173 -14.48 -6.25 16.31
CA GLU A 173 -13.46 -5.21 16.50
C GLU A 173 -12.34 -5.34 15.46
N LEU A 174 -12.42 -6.34 14.57
CA LEU A 174 -11.39 -6.60 13.55
C LEU A 174 -11.24 -5.44 12.56
N VAL A 175 -12.31 -4.69 12.31
CA VAL A 175 -12.31 -3.57 11.35
C VAL A 175 -11.54 -2.40 11.94
N GLU A 176 -11.81 -2.06 13.20
CA GLU A 176 -11.10 -1.01 13.93
C GLU A 176 -9.60 -1.35 14.09
N ARG A 177 -9.28 -2.63 14.36
CA ARG A 177 -7.89 -3.10 14.38
C ARG A 177 -7.21 -2.96 13.01
N TYR A 178 -7.90 -3.33 11.93
CA TYR A 178 -7.37 -3.14 10.58
C TYR A 178 -7.12 -1.66 10.26
N GLU A 179 -8.08 -0.78 10.56
CA GLU A 179 -7.94 0.66 10.31
C GLU A 179 -6.78 1.28 11.08
N SER A 180 -6.54 0.81 12.31
CA SER A 180 -5.39 1.23 13.12
C SER A 180 -4.07 0.58 12.72
N SER A 181 -4.05 -0.40 11.80
CA SER A 181 -2.83 -1.06 11.35
C SER A 181 -1.99 -0.21 10.38
N VAL A 182 -0.74 -0.60 10.13
CA VAL A 182 0.11 0.04 9.11
C VAL A 182 -0.50 -0.01 7.71
N HIS A 183 -1.19 -1.10 7.38
CA HIS A 183 -1.84 -1.26 6.08
C HIS A 183 -3.09 -0.39 5.98
N GLY A 184 -3.96 -0.40 6.99
CA GLY A 184 -5.17 0.44 7.04
C GLY A 184 -4.84 1.93 6.98
N ARG A 185 -3.85 2.38 7.76
CA ARG A 185 -3.36 3.77 7.70
C ARG A 185 -2.78 4.14 6.35
N ALA A 186 -2.07 3.23 5.68
CA ALA A 186 -1.53 3.49 4.35
C ALA A 186 -2.65 3.65 3.31
N VAL A 187 -3.67 2.78 3.34
CA VAL A 187 -4.85 2.91 2.46
C VAL A 187 -5.58 4.24 2.73
N ALA A 188 -5.78 4.59 4.00
CA ALA A 188 -6.41 5.86 4.39
C ALA A 188 -5.61 7.10 3.94
N ALA A 189 -4.28 6.99 3.86
CA ALA A 189 -3.40 8.02 3.31
C ALA A 189 -3.40 8.07 1.76
N GLY A 190 -4.21 7.25 1.08
CA GLY A 190 -4.33 7.19 -0.37
C GLY A 190 -3.41 6.18 -1.05
N ASN A 191 -2.64 5.39 -0.29
CA ASN A 191 -1.84 4.30 -0.86
C ASN A 191 -2.70 3.06 -1.07
N VAL A 192 -3.43 3.03 -2.19
CA VAL A 192 -4.31 1.90 -2.59
C VAL A 192 -3.55 0.62 -2.94
N ALA A 193 -2.22 0.65 -3.03
CA ALA A 193 -1.40 -0.54 -3.18
C ALA A 193 -1.13 -1.26 -1.85
N ALA A 194 -1.42 -0.61 -0.71
CA ALA A 194 -1.32 -1.25 0.58
C ALA A 194 -2.38 -2.36 0.74
N PRO A 195 -2.07 -3.48 1.43
CA PRO A 195 -2.99 -4.59 1.59
C PRO A 195 -4.32 -4.21 2.26
N THR A 196 -5.41 -4.69 1.69
CA THR A 196 -6.78 -4.60 2.21
C THR A 196 -7.28 -5.97 2.67
N CYS A 197 -8.52 -6.05 3.16
CA CYS A 197 -9.15 -7.30 3.58
C CYS A 197 -9.03 -8.40 2.52
N VAL A 198 -9.21 -8.06 1.24
CA VAL A 198 -9.23 -9.03 0.15
C VAL A 198 -7.85 -9.52 -0.27
N ASN A 199 -6.79 -8.79 0.07
CA ASN A 199 -5.42 -9.23 -0.20
C ASN A 199 -5.01 -10.40 0.70
N CYS A 200 -5.63 -10.52 1.88
CA CYS A 200 -5.36 -11.61 2.81
C CYS A 200 -6.41 -12.72 2.78
N HIS A 201 -7.69 -12.36 2.68
CA HIS A 201 -8.81 -13.31 2.74
C HIS A 201 -9.26 -13.79 1.36
N GLY A 202 -8.85 -13.11 0.29
CA GLY A 202 -9.39 -13.31 -1.06
C GLY A 202 -10.65 -12.47 -1.31
N VAL A 203 -11.08 -12.41 -2.58
CA VAL A 203 -12.27 -11.63 -3.00
C VAL A 203 -13.48 -12.55 -3.14
N HIS A 204 -13.55 -13.31 -4.23
CA HIS A 204 -14.68 -14.18 -4.53
C HIS A 204 -14.53 -15.55 -3.88
N GLY A 205 -13.32 -16.03 -3.62
CA GLY A 205 -13.07 -17.23 -2.81
C GLY A 205 -12.85 -16.93 -1.33
N ALA A 206 -13.41 -15.83 -0.82
CA ALA A 206 -13.07 -15.29 0.49
C ALA A 206 -13.22 -16.36 1.59
N THR A 207 -12.09 -16.77 2.15
CA THR A 207 -12.05 -17.70 3.27
C THR A 207 -11.02 -17.19 4.27
N PRO A 208 -11.28 -17.26 5.58
CA PRO A 208 -10.24 -16.99 6.55
C PRO A 208 -9.01 -17.84 6.21
N PRO A 209 -7.82 -17.25 5.97
CA PRO A 209 -6.63 -18.05 5.78
C PRO A 209 -6.49 -18.94 7.02
N GLY A 210 -6.34 -20.25 6.79
CA GLY A 210 -6.20 -21.21 7.88
C GLY A 210 -5.01 -20.82 8.78
N VAL A 211 -5.08 -21.17 10.06
CA VAL A 211 -3.92 -21.05 10.96
C VAL A 211 -2.80 -21.92 10.37
N GLY A 212 -1.69 -21.30 9.96
CA GLY A 212 -0.60 -21.91 9.20
C GLY A 212 -0.46 -21.43 7.74
N ASP A 213 -1.49 -20.76 7.21
CA ASP A 213 -1.45 -20.11 5.88
C ASP A 213 -1.34 -18.58 5.98
N VAL A 214 -1.68 -17.97 7.13
CA VAL A 214 -1.59 -16.51 7.33
C VAL A 214 -0.15 -16.00 7.12
N GLY A 215 0.86 -16.68 7.69
CA GLY A 215 2.25 -16.32 7.44
C GLY A 215 2.67 -16.42 5.96
N LYS A 216 2.05 -17.33 5.19
CA LYS A 216 2.32 -17.47 3.74
C LYS A 216 1.74 -16.29 2.97
N VAL A 217 0.57 -15.79 3.38
CA VAL A 217 -0.05 -14.58 2.82
C VAL A 217 0.91 -13.39 2.97
N CYS A 218 1.47 -13.18 4.16
CA CYS A 218 2.46 -12.14 4.41
C CYS A 218 3.66 -12.25 3.45
N GLY A 219 4.13 -13.48 3.21
CA GLY A 219 5.25 -13.80 2.32
C GLY A 219 5.00 -13.54 0.84
N THR A 220 3.75 -13.31 0.39
CA THR A 220 3.47 -12.93 -1.00
C THR A 220 3.98 -11.53 -1.35
N CYS A 221 4.05 -10.64 -0.35
CA CYS A 221 4.60 -9.28 -0.48
C CYS A 221 5.93 -9.14 0.27
N HIS A 222 6.02 -9.67 1.49
CA HIS A 222 7.22 -9.62 2.33
C HIS A 222 8.16 -10.79 2.08
N VAL A 223 8.51 -11.02 0.81
CA VAL A 223 9.25 -12.21 0.34
C VAL A 223 10.60 -12.35 1.06
N GLN A 224 11.38 -11.27 1.15
CA GLN A 224 12.71 -11.32 1.77
C GLN A 224 12.64 -11.54 3.28
N ALA A 225 11.70 -10.89 3.97
CA ALA A 225 11.45 -11.13 5.39
C ALA A 225 11.05 -12.59 5.65
N ARG A 226 10.21 -13.16 4.78
CA ARG A 226 9.83 -14.58 4.83
C ARG A 226 11.04 -15.50 4.65
N VAL A 227 11.90 -15.21 3.68
CA VAL A 227 13.13 -15.99 3.45
C VAL A 227 14.04 -15.95 4.67
N ALA A 228 14.27 -14.75 5.24
CA ALA A 228 15.07 -14.58 6.44
C ALA A 228 14.47 -15.34 7.64
N PHE A 229 13.16 -15.21 7.87
CA PHE A 229 12.43 -15.92 8.93
C PHE A 229 12.57 -17.44 8.85
N LEU A 230 12.40 -18.01 7.65
CA LEU A 230 12.54 -19.44 7.43
C LEU A 230 13.98 -19.96 7.61
N ALA A 231 14.98 -19.10 7.39
CA ALA A 231 16.39 -19.42 7.65
C ALA A 231 16.75 -19.36 9.15
N GLY A 232 15.96 -18.63 9.95
CA GLY A 232 16.15 -18.47 11.38
C GLY A 232 15.60 -19.63 12.23
N PRO A 233 15.91 -19.65 13.54
CA PRO A 233 15.45 -20.69 14.46
C PRO A 233 13.94 -20.70 14.66
N HIS A 234 13.27 -19.54 14.53
CA HIS A 234 11.81 -19.44 14.64
C HIS A 234 11.06 -20.10 13.48
N GLY A 235 11.63 -20.11 12.27
CA GLY A 235 10.99 -20.72 11.11
C GLY A 235 10.71 -22.22 11.31
N THR A 236 11.69 -22.97 11.83
CA THR A 236 11.51 -24.39 12.15
C THR A 236 10.80 -24.59 13.50
N GLY A 237 11.12 -23.77 14.51
CA GLY A 237 10.56 -23.89 15.85
C GLY A 237 9.05 -23.67 15.92
N LEU A 238 8.55 -22.56 15.34
CA LEU A 238 7.12 -22.24 15.35
C LEU A 238 6.31 -23.22 14.50
N ALA A 239 6.86 -23.64 13.35
CA ALA A 239 6.24 -24.66 12.52
C ALA A 239 6.11 -26.02 13.25
N ALA A 240 7.16 -26.46 13.95
CA ALA A 240 7.13 -27.69 14.73
C ALA A 240 6.16 -27.61 15.92
N ALA A 241 6.00 -26.42 16.51
CA ALA A 241 5.05 -26.15 17.59
C ALA A 241 3.61 -25.91 17.11
N ASN A 242 3.37 -25.89 15.79
CA ASN A 242 2.08 -25.52 15.18
C ASN A 242 1.57 -24.16 15.69
N LEU A 243 2.48 -23.20 15.86
CA LEU A 243 2.18 -21.83 16.25
C LEU A 243 2.04 -20.93 15.01
N PRO A 244 1.24 -19.86 15.10
CA PRO A 244 1.23 -18.81 14.07
C PRO A 244 2.65 -18.29 13.82
N GLU A 245 3.00 -17.98 12.58
CA GLU A 245 4.38 -17.64 12.24
C GLU A 245 4.61 -16.14 12.47
N CYS A 246 4.27 -15.31 11.47
CA CYS A 246 4.44 -13.86 11.53
C CYS A 246 3.54 -13.23 12.61
N GLU A 247 2.36 -13.80 12.81
CA GLU A 247 1.34 -13.26 13.72
C GLU A 247 1.74 -13.38 15.18
N SER A 248 2.63 -14.34 15.51
CA SER A 248 3.18 -14.48 16.86
C SER A 248 4.03 -13.30 17.29
N CYS A 249 4.47 -12.44 16.35
CA CYS A 249 5.21 -11.22 16.67
C CYS A 249 4.50 -9.95 16.21
N HIS A 250 3.84 -9.96 15.07
CA HIS A 250 3.36 -8.74 14.41
C HIS A 250 1.84 -8.53 14.47
N SER A 251 1.08 -9.41 15.14
CA SER A 251 -0.39 -9.47 14.98
C SER A 251 -0.79 -9.72 13.51
N ASN A 252 -2.09 -9.66 13.21
CA ASN A 252 -2.63 -9.81 11.86
C ASN A 252 -3.46 -8.59 11.42
N HIS A 253 -4.61 -8.38 12.03
CA HIS A 253 -5.49 -7.25 11.78
C HIS A 253 -4.97 -5.98 12.43
N ALA A 254 -4.25 -6.04 13.57
CA ALA A 254 -3.69 -4.86 14.26
C ALA A 254 -2.18 -4.68 14.01
N ILE A 255 -1.69 -5.04 12.81
CA ILE A 255 -0.26 -5.02 12.53
C ILE A 255 0.34 -3.61 12.64
N HIS A 256 1.40 -3.47 13.42
CA HIS A 256 2.11 -2.22 13.68
C HIS A 256 3.63 -2.43 13.64
N PRO A 257 4.43 -1.37 13.44
CA PRO A 257 5.87 -1.47 13.59
C PRO A 257 6.18 -1.80 15.05
N LEU A 258 7.01 -2.82 15.28
CA LEU A 258 7.50 -3.11 16.62
C LEU A 258 8.49 -2.02 17.05
N ASP A 259 8.26 -1.43 18.21
CA ASP A 259 9.18 -0.48 18.80
C ASP A 259 10.09 -1.11 19.86
N ASP A 260 10.97 -0.26 20.38
CA ASP A 260 12.02 -0.63 21.31
C ASP A 260 11.50 -1.07 22.69
N ALA A 261 10.32 -0.59 23.09
CA ALA A 261 9.69 -0.92 24.37
C ALA A 261 8.95 -2.26 24.27
N ASP A 262 8.35 -2.54 23.11
CA ASP A 262 7.50 -3.72 22.90
C ASP A 262 8.31 -5.01 22.66
N LEU A 263 9.52 -4.91 22.09
CA LEU A 263 10.30 -6.08 21.68
C LEU A 263 10.69 -6.99 22.85
N GLY A 264 11.09 -6.40 23.99
CA GLY A 264 11.50 -7.17 25.16
C GLY A 264 10.33 -7.94 25.78
N SER A 265 9.16 -7.31 25.88
CA SER A 265 7.93 -7.96 26.35
C SER A 265 7.46 -9.05 25.41
N LEU A 266 7.56 -8.83 24.09
CA LEU A 266 7.14 -9.79 23.09
C LEU A 266 7.98 -11.08 23.16
N CYS A 267 9.31 -10.95 23.27
CA CYS A 267 10.19 -12.10 23.43
C CYS A 267 9.88 -12.85 24.75
N ALA A 268 9.56 -12.11 25.81
CA ALA A 268 9.28 -12.66 27.13
C ALA A 268 8.00 -13.51 27.20
N GLU A 269 7.13 -13.45 26.19
CA GLU A 269 5.96 -14.33 26.10
C GLU A 269 6.36 -15.81 25.92
N CYS A 270 7.53 -16.07 25.33
CA CYS A 270 8.01 -17.42 25.03
C CYS A 270 9.41 -17.73 25.61
N HIS A 271 10.22 -16.71 25.87
CA HIS A 271 11.59 -16.84 26.36
C HIS A 271 11.73 -16.28 27.78
N GLU A 272 12.63 -16.89 28.58
CA GLU A 272 13.02 -16.31 29.86
C GLU A 272 13.72 -14.96 29.64
N GLY A 273 13.44 -13.98 30.51
CA GLY A 273 13.77 -12.56 30.26
C GLY A 273 15.27 -12.24 30.11
N ASP A 274 16.15 -13.05 30.67
CA ASP A 274 17.61 -12.94 30.55
C ASP A 274 18.24 -14.02 29.64
N SER A 275 17.41 -14.79 28.92
CA SER A 275 17.89 -15.86 28.05
C SER A 275 18.76 -15.35 26.89
N GLU A 276 19.64 -16.23 26.40
CA GLU A 276 20.47 -15.95 25.24
C GLU A 276 19.64 -15.53 24.01
N ALA A 277 18.45 -16.10 23.83
CA ALA A 277 17.53 -15.76 22.75
C ALA A 277 17.08 -14.28 22.81
N VAL A 278 16.71 -13.79 23.99
CA VAL A 278 16.35 -12.38 24.19
C VAL A 278 17.55 -11.48 23.90
N GLN A 279 18.76 -11.87 24.35
CA GLN A 279 19.98 -11.11 24.09
C GLN A 279 20.34 -11.04 22.59
N VAL A 280 20.06 -12.09 21.81
CA VAL A 280 20.22 -12.06 20.35
C VAL A 280 19.33 -10.99 19.72
N GLY A 281 18.05 -10.95 20.07
CA GLY A 281 17.11 -9.94 19.56
C GLY A 281 17.52 -8.51 19.91
N LEU A 282 17.92 -8.28 21.16
CA LEU A 282 18.42 -6.98 21.62
C LEU A 282 19.71 -6.57 20.89
N LYS A 283 20.65 -7.50 20.68
CA LYS A 283 21.90 -7.23 19.96
C LYS A 283 21.66 -6.89 18.50
N VAL A 284 20.78 -7.64 17.82
CA VAL A 284 20.40 -7.36 16.42
C VAL A 284 19.83 -5.96 16.29
N ARG A 285 18.90 -5.56 17.16
CA ARG A 285 18.35 -4.19 17.18
C ARG A 285 19.43 -3.14 17.41
N ALA A 286 20.31 -3.36 18.39
CA ALA A 286 21.40 -2.44 18.70
C ALA A 286 22.37 -2.23 17.53
N LEU A 287 22.64 -3.29 16.74
CA LEU A 287 23.48 -3.19 15.53
C LEU A 287 22.84 -2.29 14.46
N ILE A 288 21.53 -2.46 14.21
CA ILE A 288 20.79 -1.65 13.23
C ILE A 288 20.71 -0.19 13.72
N GLY A 289 20.38 0.03 14.99
CA GLY A 289 20.32 1.36 15.59
C GLY A 289 21.68 2.09 15.51
N ALA A 290 22.76 1.43 15.91
CA ALA A 290 24.11 1.99 15.84
C ALA A 290 24.53 2.32 14.40
N ALA A 291 24.09 1.52 13.40
CA ALA A 291 24.33 1.83 12.00
C ALA A 291 23.53 3.04 11.51
N SER A 292 22.24 3.13 11.86
CA SER A 292 21.43 4.29 11.51
C SER A 292 21.99 5.57 12.12
N GLU A 293 22.31 5.57 13.42
CA GLU A 293 22.87 6.73 14.12
C GLU A 293 24.21 7.18 13.54
N GLU A 294 25.05 6.24 13.09
CA GLU A 294 26.33 6.56 12.44
C GLU A 294 26.10 7.25 11.08
N LEU A 295 25.13 6.79 10.29
CA LEU A 295 24.77 7.41 9.02
C LEU A 295 24.08 8.76 9.22
N ASP A 296 23.22 8.90 10.22
CA ASP A 296 22.58 10.18 10.57
C ASP A 296 23.65 11.23 10.94
N ARG A 297 24.68 10.82 11.71
CA ARG A 297 25.83 11.69 12.03
C ARG A 297 26.63 12.09 10.80
N ALA A 298 26.91 11.13 9.91
CA ALA A 298 27.62 11.40 8.67
C ALA A 298 26.82 12.34 7.74
N GLU A 299 25.52 12.13 7.60
CA GLU A 299 24.62 12.98 6.80
C GLU A 299 24.57 14.42 7.31
N LEU A 300 24.43 14.61 8.63
CA LEU A 300 24.47 15.95 9.23
C LEU A 300 25.80 16.67 8.96
N LEU A 301 26.93 15.95 9.01
CA LEU A 301 28.25 16.51 8.70
C LEU A 301 28.37 16.87 7.22
N THR A 302 27.89 16.02 6.32
CA THR A 302 27.87 16.27 4.88
C THR A 302 27.04 17.52 4.54
N LEU A 303 25.87 17.67 5.15
CA LEU A 303 25.02 18.87 5.00
C LEU A 303 25.66 20.14 5.55
N GLU A 304 26.51 20.04 6.58
CA GLU A 304 27.30 21.18 7.07
C GLU A 304 28.46 21.51 6.11
N ALA A 305 29.13 20.50 5.57
CA ALA A 305 30.21 20.67 4.60
C ALA A 305 29.71 21.30 3.29
N GLU A 306 28.47 21.04 2.88
CA GLU A 306 27.84 21.66 1.70
C GLU A 306 27.71 23.20 1.83
N LYS A 307 27.71 23.74 3.06
CA LYS A 307 27.61 25.20 3.30
C LYS A 307 28.91 25.95 3.02
N VAL A 308 30.03 25.23 2.91
CA VAL A 308 31.32 25.78 2.50
C VAL A 308 31.65 25.28 1.08
N PRO A 309 32.65 25.86 0.38
CA PRO A 309 32.96 25.49 -1.01
C PRO A 309 33.70 24.13 -1.10
N LEU A 310 33.12 23.08 -0.52
CA LEU A 310 33.55 21.69 -0.63
C LEU A 310 32.61 20.92 -1.57
N ASP A 311 33.16 19.99 -2.34
CA ASP A 311 32.39 19.09 -3.20
C ASP A 311 31.97 17.86 -2.39
N VAL A 312 30.67 17.72 -2.15
CA VAL A 312 30.08 16.66 -1.31
C VAL A 312 29.30 15.61 -2.10
N GLU A 313 29.30 15.68 -3.45
CA GLU A 313 28.45 14.83 -4.28
C GLU A 313 28.78 13.32 -4.10
N ASP A 314 30.06 12.97 -4.05
CA ASP A 314 30.53 11.59 -3.79
C ASP A 314 30.10 11.10 -2.40
N HIS A 315 30.21 11.94 -1.39
CA HIS A 315 29.81 11.62 -0.01
C HIS A 315 28.31 11.34 0.09
N LEU A 316 27.47 12.13 -0.59
CA LEU A 316 26.01 11.91 -0.65
C LEU A 316 25.66 10.61 -1.37
N ALA A 317 26.34 10.28 -2.47
CA ALA A 317 26.14 9.03 -3.19
C ALA A 317 26.50 7.80 -2.32
N ARG A 318 27.63 7.85 -1.61
CA ARG A 318 28.07 6.80 -0.67
C ARG A 318 27.17 6.70 0.56
N LEU A 319 26.62 7.81 1.07
CA LEU A 319 25.57 7.77 2.11
C LEU A 319 24.32 7.05 1.61
N GLY A 320 23.91 7.34 0.37
CA GLY A 320 22.79 6.65 -0.27
C GLY A 320 23.03 5.14 -0.35
N GLU A 321 24.21 4.71 -0.79
CA GLU A 321 24.62 3.30 -0.77
C GLU A 321 24.59 2.73 0.66
N ALA A 322 25.19 3.42 1.64
CA ALA A 322 25.25 2.96 3.01
C ALA A 322 23.86 2.77 3.65
N ARG A 323 22.90 3.64 3.33
CA ARG A 323 21.50 3.52 3.75
C ARG A 323 20.86 2.25 3.21
N THR A 324 21.22 1.80 2.00
CA THR A 324 20.67 0.55 1.46
C THR A 324 21.05 -0.67 2.31
N TYR A 325 22.26 -0.71 2.88
CA TYR A 325 22.66 -1.77 3.82
C TYR A 325 21.84 -1.73 5.12
N VAL A 326 21.43 -0.55 5.61
CA VAL A 326 20.54 -0.45 6.77
C VAL A 326 19.14 -0.94 6.44
N THR A 327 18.62 -0.62 5.25
CA THR A 327 17.33 -1.15 4.76
C THR A 327 17.37 -2.68 4.58
N GLU A 328 18.49 -3.22 4.09
CA GLU A 328 18.72 -4.67 4.03
C GLU A 328 18.74 -5.28 5.44
N ALA A 329 19.44 -4.64 6.40
CA ALA A 329 19.49 -5.06 7.80
C ALA A 329 18.09 -5.14 8.43
N GLN A 330 17.24 -4.14 8.18
CA GLN A 330 15.84 -4.11 8.62
C GLN A 330 14.98 -5.23 8.03
N THR A 331 15.42 -5.84 6.92
CA THR A 331 14.73 -6.99 6.32
C THR A 331 15.23 -8.29 6.92
N ILE A 332 16.55 -8.47 7.02
CA ILE A 332 17.15 -9.71 7.52
C ILE A 332 17.08 -9.86 9.05
N VAL A 333 16.65 -8.83 9.78
CA VAL A 333 16.28 -8.92 11.21
C VAL A 333 15.33 -10.08 11.51
N HIS A 334 14.49 -10.46 10.55
CA HIS A 334 13.56 -11.58 10.67
C HIS A 334 14.25 -12.94 10.79
N ALA A 335 15.55 -13.05 10.46
CA ALA A 335 16.34 -14.25 10.75
C ALA A 335 16.59 -14.47 12.24
N VAL A 336 16.37 -13.43 13.08
CA VAL A 336 16.64 -13.45 14.53
C VAL A 336 18.03 -14.02 14.82
N SER A 337 19.01 -13.51 14.07
CA SER A 337 20.40 -13.97 14.12
C SER A 337 21.36 -12.79 13.99
N VAL A 338 22.43 -12.82 14.77
CA VAL A 338 23.39 -11.71 14.87
C VAL A 338 24.27 -11.60 13.62
N GLU A 339 24.84 -12.71 13.16
CA GLU A 339 25.91 -12.71 12.15
C GLU A 339 25.50 -12.04 10.82
N PRO A 340 24.33 -12.35 10.21
CA PRO A 340 23.91 -11.71 8.96
C PRO A 340 23.70 -10.20 9.12
N VAL A 341 23.10 -9.78 10.24
CA VAL A 341 22.82 -8.38 10.55
C VAL A 341 24.12 -7.62 10.82
N GLU A 342 25.04 -8.22 11.57
CA GLU A 342 26.32 -7.60 11.89
C GLU A 342 27.15 -7.33 10.63
N GLU A 343 27.15 -8.25 9.66
CA GLU A 343 27.89 -8.08 8.41
C GLU A 343 27.42 -6.84 7.63
N VAL A 344 26.11 -6.71 7.39
CA VAL A 344 25.57 -5.58 6.61
C VAL A 344 25.65 -4.26 7.38
N THR A 345 25.39 -4.27 8.69
CA THR A 345 25.46 -3.07 9.53
C THR A 345 26.91 -2.59 9.71
N ARG A 346 27.89 -3.50 9.75
CA ARG A 346 29.31 -3.14 9.78
C ARG A 346 29.73 -2.42 8.50
N ARG A 347 29.26 -2.86 7.33
CA ARG A 347 29.52 -2.19 6.04
C ARG A 347 28.92 -0.78 6.03
N ALA A 348 27.66 -0.64 6.41
CA ALA A 348 27.00 0.66 6.55
C ALA A 348 27.80 1.62 7.43
N ARG A 349 28.18 1.16 8.64
CA ARG A 349 28.96 1.96 9.60
C ARG A 349 30.34 2.33 9.08
N SER A 350 31.03 1.40 8.41
CA SER A 350 32.35 1.65 7.84
C SER A 350 32.31 2.80 6.83
N ILE A 351 31.29 2.84 5.96
CA ILE A 351 31.12 3.92 4.99
C ILE A 351 30.85 5.25 5.71
N GLY A 352 29.94 5.27 6.68
CA GLY A 352 29.65 6.48 7.46
C GLY A 352 30.88 7.04 8.21
N GLN A 353 31.71 6.16 8.78
CA GLN A 353 32.93 6.53 9.48
C GLN A 353 34.01 7.06 8.52
N GLU A 354 34.14 6.46 7.33
CA GLU A 354 35.07 6.92 6.30
C GLU A 354 34.70 8.32 5.80
N ILE A 355 33.42 8.54 5.48
CA ILE A 355 32.88 9.85 5.08
C ILE A 355 33.15 10.90 6.16
N GLN A 356 32.87 10.58 7.43
CA GLN A 356 33.15 11.51 8.51
C GLN A 356 34.64 11.84 8.60
N HIS A 357 35.52 10.84 8.51
CA HIS A 357 36.96 11.06 8.57
C HIS A 357 37.48 11.95 7.44
N GLU A 358 36.99 11.73 6.21
CA GLU A 358 37.30 12.53 5.03
C GLU A 358 36.83 13.99 5.21
N LEU A 359 35.56 14.19 5.57
CA LEU A 359 34.99 15.52 5.75
C LEU A 359 35.62 16.31 6.89
N TYR A 360 35.96 15.68 8.02
CA TYR A 360 36.68 16.36 9.10
C TYR A 360 38.04 16.89 8.62
N SER A 361 38.78 16.06 7.87
CA SER A 361 40.08 16.45 7.29
C SER A 361 39.94 17.62 6.30
N GLU A 362 38.90 17.60 5.45
CA GLU A 362 38.66 18.63 4.45
C GLU A 362 38.16 19.95 5.06
N LEU A 363 37.28 19.88 6.06
CA LEU A 363 36.79 21.04 6.80
C LEU A 363 37.91 21.71 7.58
N ASP A 364 38.74 20.96 8.28
CA ASP A 364 39.89 21.51 9.01
C ASP A 364 40.87 22.21 8.06
N ARG A 365 41.16 21.60 6.91
CA ARG A 365 42.01 22.20 5.88
C ARG A 365 41.40 23.47 5.30
N THR A 366 40.11 23.46 5.02
CA THR A 366 39.37 24.62 4.48
C THR A 366 39.34 25.77 5.48
N ASN A 367 39.05 25.48 6.74
CA ASN A 367 39.07 26.44 7.83
C ASN A 367 40.47 27.05 8.04
N ALA A 368 41.53 26.25 7.95
CA ALA A 368 42.90 26.74 8.02
C ALA A 368 43.23 27.69 6.84
N HIS A 369 42.78 27.36 5.62
CA HIS A 369 42.96 28.22 4.45
C HIS A 369 42.17 29.54 4.55
N ILE A 370 40.93 29.49 5.02
CA ILE A 370 40.11 30.68 5.26
C ILE A 370 40.75 31.57 6.34
N GLY A 371 41.19 30.99 7.46
CA GLY A 371 41.88 31.70 8.53
C GLY A 371 43.16 32.37 8.05
N LEU A 372 43.95 31.68 7.22
CA LEU A 372 45.16 32.24 6.61
C LEU A 372 44.84 33.38 5.63
N ALA A 373 43.77 33.26 4.84
CA ALA A 373 43.32 34.33 3.93
C ALA A 373 42.88 35.58 4.70
N ILE A 374 42.10 35.43 5.78
CA ILE A 374 41.69 36.53 6.66
C ILE A 374 42.92 37.20 7.31
N PHE A 375 43.87 36.39 7.79
CA PHE A 375 45.12 36.90 8.36
C PHE A 375 45.91 37.76 7.35
N TRP A 376 46.12 37.24 6.13
CA TRP A 376 46.82 37.99 5.08
C TRP A 376 46.07 39.24 4.64
N PHE A 377 44.74 39.19 4.57
CA PHE A 377 43.91 40.36 4.31
C PHE A 377 44.14 41.45 5.36
N TYR A 378 44.15 41.09 6.64
CA TYR A 378 44.37 42.05 7.73
C TYR A 378 45.79 42.64 7.72
N VAL A 379 46.80 41.80 7.45
CA VAL A 379 48.20 42.25 7.28
C VAL A 379 48.32 43.23 6.11
N LEU A 380 47.74 42.90 4.95
CA LEU A 380 47.76 43.76 3.77
C LEU A 380 47.04 45.08 4.05
N MET A 381 45.86 45.04 4.66
CA MET A 381 45.09 46.22 5.04
C MET A 381 45.89 47.13 6.00
N THR A 382 46.54 46.54 6.99
CA THR A 382 47.39 47.27 7.95
C THR A 382 48.59 47.92 7.24
N LEU A 383 49.25 47.21 6.34
CA LEU A 383 50.35 47.76 5.53
C LEU A 383 49.90 48.91 4.64
N VAL A 384 48.72 48.81 4.01
CA VAL A 384 48.13 49.88 3.19
C VAL A 384 47.83 51.12 4.05
N ILE A 385 47.27 50.94 5.25
CA ILE A 385 47.00 52.03 6.20
C ILE A 385 48.31 52.71 6.61
N LEU A 386 49.33 51.94 7.01
CA LEU A 386 50.64 52.47 7.40
C LEU A 386 51.34 53.20 6.25
N PHE A 387 51.28 52.66 5.04
CA PHE A 387 51.84 53.30 3.85
C PHE A 387 51.12 54.62 3.52
N GLY A 388 49.79 54.63 3.63
CA GLY A 388 48.97 55.83 3.50
C GLY A 388 49.31 56.90 4.54
N TYR A 389 49.51 56.49 5.80
CA TYR A 389 49.91 57.38 6.88
C TYR A 389 51.30 57.97 6.65
N ARG A 390 52.28 57.14 6.26
CA ARG A 390 53.64 57.59 5.89
C ARG A 390 53.63 58.59 4.74
N ARG A 391 52.83 58.36 3.69
CA ARG A 391 52.67 59.32 2.57
C ARG A 391 52.08 60.66 3.02
N ARG A 392 51.16 60.68 3.98
CA ARG A 392 50.60 61.92 4.55
C ARG A 392 51.64 62.69 5.38
N LEU A 393 52.44 62.01 6.20
CA LEU A 393 53.52 62.63 6.97
C LEU A 393 54.63 63.21 6.07
N GLY A 394 55.00 62.51 4.99
CA GLY A 394 55.96 63.01 4.00
C GLY A 394 55.49 64.27 3.26
N ARG A 395 54.17 64.41 3.04
CA ARG A 395 53.58 65.64 2.47
C ARG A 395 53.50 66.80 3.47
N ALA A 396 53.40 66.51 4.77
CA ALA A 396 53.40 67.52 5.83
C ALA A 396 54.82 68.07 6.15
N SER A 397 55.87 67.31 5.84
CA SER A 397 57.28 67.68 6.07
C SER A 397 57.95 68.41 4.90
N GLY A 398 57.36 68.38 3.69
CA GLY A 398 57.82 69.14 2.51
C GLY A 398 57.22 70.55 2.35
N ARG A 399 56.62 71.11 3.41
CA ARG A 399 55.93 72.43 3.41
C ARG A 399 56.59 73.48 4.33
N ARG A 400 57.86 73.27 4.70
CA ARG A 400 58.67 74.28 5.40
C ARG A 400 59.61 74.99 4.45
#